data_AF-A0A0R1SBB4-F1
#
_entry.id   AF-A0A0R1SBB4-F1
#
_cell.length_a   1.000
_cell.length_b   1.000
_cell.length_c   1.000
_cell.angle_alpha   90.00
_cell.angle_beta   90.00
_cell.angle_gamma   90.00
#
_symmetry.space_group_name_H-M   'P 1'
#
loop_
_entity.id
_entity.type
_entity.pdbx_description
1 polymer ?
#
loop_
_entity_poly.entity_id
_entity_poly.type
_entity_poly.pdbx_seq_one_letter_code
_entity_poly.pdbx_strand_id
1 'polypeptide(L)'
;MLKELHDYVKKNYEQGNYKDAEAQYKNWDNRNYYDKKTQTQSKQSDYQKGYEQATQDFKNNRAFHRYPKEAVKIGNEITNNKLSEVSNFIAGYEKAKADLVNK
;
A
#
# COMPACT_ATOMS: atom_id res chain seq x y z
N MET A 1 -0.58 -33.51 -3.09
CA MET A 1 -0.17 -32.14 -3.47
C MET A 1 -0.31 -31.11 -2.34
N LEU A 2 -1.51 -30.70 -1.91
CA LEU A 2 -1.67 -29.70 -0.83
C LEU A 2 -1.16 -30.16 0.55
N LYS A 3 -1.42 -31.43 0.92
CA LYS A 3 -0.87 -32.03 2.15
C LYS A 3 0.65 -32.12 2.13
N GLU A 4 1.22 -32.55 1.01
CA GLU A 4 2.68 -32.69 0.87
C GLU A 4 3.39 -31.33 0.97
N LEU A 5 2.81 -30.28 0.36
CA LEU A 5 3.33 -28.92 0.50
C LEU A 5 3.21 -28.43 1.94
N HIS A 6 2.06 -28.64 2.58
CA HIS A 6 1.83 -28.28 3.98
C HIS A 6 2.85 -28.96 4.90
N ASP A 7 3.05 -30.27 4.75
CA ASP A 7 3.93 -31.06 5.61
C ASP A 7 5.40 -30.70 5.36
N TYR A 8 5.78 -30.41 4.11
CA TYR A 8 7.11 -29.90 3.77
C TYR A 8 7.38 -28.55 4.44
N VAL A 9 6.45 -27.59 4.32
CA VAL A 9 6.60 -26.26 4.94
C VAL A 9 6.67 -26.39 6.46
N LYS A 10 5.78 -27.18 7.07
CA LYS A 10 5.72 -27.42 8.51
C LYS A 10 7.02 -28.03 9.03
N LYS A 11 7.54 -29.07 8.37
CA LYS A 11 8.78 -29.73 8.77
C LYS A 11 9.98 -28.79 8.73
N ASN A 12 10.11 -27.98 7.68
CA ASN A 12 11.20 -27.00 7.57
C ASN A 12 11.08 -25.88 8.61
N TYR A 13 9.85 -25.48 8.97
CA TYR A 13 9.60 -24.52 10.04
C TYR A 13 10.02 -25.07 11.41
N GLU A 14 9.60 -26.30 11.74
CA GLU A 14 9.96 -26.96 12.99
C GLU A 14 11.48 -27.22 13.11
N GLN A 15 12.15 -27.45 11.99
CA GLN A 15 13.61 -27.58 11.92
C GLN A 15 14.36 -26.24 12.03
N GLY A 16 13.65 -25.12 12.01
CA GLY A 16 14.23 -23.79 12.15
C GLY A 16 14.91 -23.26 10.88
N ASN A 17 14.66 -23.86 9.71
CA ASN A 17 15.30 -23.50 8.44
C ASN A 17 14.91 -22.10 7.94
N TYR A 18 13.93 -21.46 8.58
CA TYR A 18 13.46 -20.11 8.24
C TYR A 18 13.89 -19.02 9.24
N LYS A 19 14.69 -19.37 10.26
CA LYS A 19 15.12 -18.41 11.30
C LYS A 19 15.89 -17.22 10.74
N ASP A 20 16.71 -17.43 9.71
CA ASP A 20 17.48 -16.36 9.07
C ASP A 20 16.56 -15.38 8.31
N ALA A 21 15.57 -15.91 7.59
CA ALA A 21 14.56 -15.11 6.92
C ALA A 21 13.69 -14.33 7.93
N GLU A 22 13.33 -14.96 9.06
CA GLU A 22 12.61 -14.32 10.15
C GLU A 22 13.42 -13.18 10.78
N ALA A 23 14.72 -13.38 11.02
CA ALA A 23 15.62 -12.35 11.56
C ALA A 23 15.81 -11.19 10.59
N GLN A 24 15.95 -11.47 9.28
CA GLN A 24 16.02 -10.43 8.26
C GLN A 24 14.73 -9.61 8.18
N TYR A 25 13.57 -10.26 8.24
CA TYR A 25 12.27 -9.59 8.24
C TYR A 25 12.10 -8.68 9.47
N LYS A 26 12.42 -9.18 10.68
CA LYS A 26 12.39 -8.39 11.92
C LYS A 26 13.31 -7.16 11.87
N ASN A 27 14.50 -7.32 11.30
CA ASN A 27 15.45 -6.21 11.15
C ASN A 27 15.00 -5.18 10.10
N TRP A 28 14.35 -5.62 9.02
CA TRP A 28 13.74 -4.73 8.04
C TRP A 28 12.59 -3.93 8.65
N ASP A 29 11.69 -4.57 9.40
CA ASP A 29 10.57 -3.91 10.08
C ASP A 29 11.06 -2.85 11.09
N ASN A 30 12.08 -3.19 11.89
CA ASN A 30 12.64 -2.30 12.90
C ASN A 30 13.37 -1.07 12.31
N ARG A 31 14.10 -1.24 11.19
CA ARG A 31 14.69 -0.12 10.45
C ARG A 31 13.62 0.80 9.85
N ASN A 32 12.58 0.23 9.25
CA ASN A 32 11.48 1.01 8.69
C ASN A 32 10.66 1.74 9.77
N TYR A 33 10.56 1.18 10.97
CA TYR A 33 9.86 1.81 12.09
C TYR A 33 10.55 3.10 12.58
N TYR A 34 11.88 3.10 12.66
CA TYR A 34 12.66 4.29 13.06
C TYR A 34 12.73 5.35 11.95
N ASP A 35 12.85 4.96 10.68
CA ASP A 35 12.85 5.90 9.55
C ASP A 35 11.45 6.52 9.30
N LYS A 36 10.36 5.84 9.66
CA LYS A 36 9.00 6.42 9.60
C LYS A 36 8.72 7.48 10.66
N LYS A 37 9.40 7.43 11.82
CA LYS A 37 9.06 8.31 12.95
C LYS A 37 9.58 9.74 12.77
N THR A 38 10.55 9.96 11.90
CA THR A 38 11.16 11.28 11.60
C THR A 38 10.51 12.00 10.42
N GLN A 39 9.74 11.29 9.59
CA GLN A 39 8.80 11.93 8.67
C GLN A 39 7.56 12.29 9.46
N THR A 40 7.47 13.56 9.84
CA THR A 40 6.29 14.19 10.41
C THR A 40 5.05 13.61 9.72
N GLN A 41 4.27 12.77 10.42
CA GLN A 41 2.96 12.36 9.95
C GLN A 41 2.16 13.65 9.80
N SER A 42 2.14 14.22 8.60
CA SER A 42 1.23 15.30 8.29
C SER A 42 -0.16 14.75 8.61
N LYS A 43 -0.99 15.53 9.29
CA LYS A 43 -2.40 15.19 9.59
C LYS A 43 -3.26 15.11 8.32
N GLN A 44 -2.62 14.93 7.17
CA GLN A 44 -3.19 14.96 5.85
C GLN A 44 -3.92 13.66 5.59
N SER A 45 -5.20 13.78 5.26
CA SER A 45 -6.01 12.64 4.86
C SER A 45 -5.43 11.97 3.62
N ASP A 46 -5.65 10.65 3.48
CA ASP A 46 -5.17 9.94 2.28
C ASP A 46 -5.81 10.47 1.00
N TYR A 47 -7.03 11.01 1.10
CA TYR A 47 -7.65 11.76 0.01
C TYR A 47 -6.79 12.94 -0.45
N GLN A 48 -6.33 13.77 0.48
CA GLN A 48 -5.50 14.92 0.13
C GLN A 48 -4.13 14.49 -0.41
N LYS A 49 -3.55 13.38 0.10
CA LYS A 49 -2.34 12.79 -0.50
C LYS A 49 -2.56 12.40 -1.97
N GLY A 50 -3.70 11.78 -2.29
CA GLY A 50 -4.04 11.44 -3.67
C GLY A 50 -4.18 12.66 -4.58
N TYR A 51 -4.87 13.68 -4.10
CA TYR A 51 -5.04 14.95 -4.83
C TYR A 51 -3.70 15.63 -5.13
N GLU A 52 -2.81 15.70 -4.13
CA GLU A 52 -1.48 16.29 -4.26
C GLU A 52 -0.60 15.48 -5.22
N GLN A 53 -0.66 14.15 -5.18
CA GLN A 53 0.08 13.30 -6.11
C GLN A 53 -0.31 13.59 -7.56
N ALA A 54 -1.60 13.66 -7.89
CA ALA A 54 -2.06 14.01 -9.24
C ALA A 54 -1.63 15.42 -9.65
N THR A 55 -1.65 16.38 -8.72
CA THR A 55 -1.17 17.75 -8.94
C THR A 55 0.33 17.77 -9.24
N GLN A 56 1.13 16.99 -8.52
CA GLN A 56 2.57 16.88 -8.76
C GLN A 56 2.87 16.17 -10.07
N ASP A 57 2.15 15.09 -10.40
CA ASP A 57 2.30 14.40 -11.67
C ASP A 57 2.05 15.36 -12.84
N PHE A 58 0.97 16.16 -12.78
CA PHE A 58 0.67 17.18 -13.78
C PHE A 58 1.76 18.26 -13.88
N LYS A 59 2.18 18.84 -12.75
CA LYS A 59 3.25 19.87 -12.72
C LYS A 59 4.58 19.37 -13.29
N ASN A 60 4.87 18.09 -13.09
CA ASN A 60 6.10 17.46 -13.56
C ASN A 60 5.96 16.85 -14.96
N ASN A 61 4.89 17.14 -15.70
CA ASN A 61 4.58 16.56 -17.02
C ASN A 61 4.60 15.02 -17.04
N ARG A 62 4.23 14.38 -15.93
CA ARG A 62 4.08 12.94 -15.84
C ARG A 62 2.67 12.54 -16.30
N ALA A 63 2.58 11.39 -16.95
CA ALA A 63 1.29 10.80 -17.28
C ALA A 63 0.51 10.48 -15.99
N PHE A 64 -0.81 10.72 -16.02
CA PHE A 64 -1.67 10.32 -14.90
C PHE A 64 -1.69 8.80 -14.75
N HIS A 65 -1.57 8.34 -13.52
CA HIS A 65 -1.70 6.94 -13.15
C HIS A 65 -3.14 6.47 -13.35
N ARG A 66 -3.32 5.18 -13.68
CA ARG A 66 -4.61 4.52 -13.75
C ARG A 66 -4.73 3.50 -12.63
N TYR A 67 -5.45 3.88 -11.57
CA TYR A 67 -5.65 2.99 -10.43
C TYR A 67 -6.85 2.06 -10.64
N PRO A 68 -6.81 0.81 -10.14
CA PRO A 68 -7.91 -0.14 -10.26
C PRO A 68 -9.03 0.15 -9.25
N LYS A 69 -9.68 1.32 -9.39
CA LYS A 69 -10.68 1.85 -8.43
C LYS A 69 -11.75 0.83 -8.06
N GLU A 70 -12.36 0.20 -9.05
CA GLU A 70 -13.46 -0.76 -8.80
C GLU A 70 -12.98 -2.00 -8.05
N ALA A 71 -11.79 -2.53 -8.36
CA ALA A 71 -11.22 -3.66 -7.64
C ALA A 71 -10.89 -3.31 -6.18
N VAL A 72 -10.37 -2.10 -5.94
CA VAL A 72 -10.10 -1.60 -4.57
C VAL A 72 -11.39 -1.43 -3.79
N LYS A 73 -12.46 -0.91 -4.43
CA LYS A 73 -13.77 -0.77 -3.79
C LYS A 73 -14.34 -2.12 -3.37
N ILE A 74 -14.33 -3.11 -4.28
CA ILE A 74 -14.77 -4.49 -3.98
C ILE A 74 -13.93 -5.08 -2.84
N GLY A 75 -12.60 -4.95 -2.92
CA GLY A 75 -11.72 -5.43 -1.86
C GLY A 75 -11.98 -4.75 -0.52
N ASN A 76 -12.33 -3.46 -0.51
CA ASN A 76 -12.64 -2.72 0.69
C ASN A 76 -13.92 -3.24 1.37
N GLU A 77 -14.94 -3.56 0.59
CA GLU A 77 -16.19 -4.16 1.08
C GLU A 77 -15.95 -5.55 1.68
N ILE A 78 -15.20 -6.41 0.97
CA ILE A 78 -14.88 -7.78 1.42
C ILE A 78 -14.02 -7.80 2.69
N THR A 79 -13.20 -6.77 2.88
CA THR A 79 -12.24 -6.69 4.00
C THR A 79 -12.76 -5.87 5.19
N ASN A 80 -14.05 -5.54 5.25
CA ASN A 80 -14.64 -4.70 6.30
C ASN A 80 -13.92 -3.34 6.43
N ASN A 81 -13.78 -2.62 5.31
CA ASN A 81 -13.22 -1.26 5.23
C ASN A 81 -11.70 -1.12 5.48
N LYS A 82 -10.94 -2.23 5.45
CA LYS A 82 -9.48 -2.21 5.65
C LYS A 82 -8.70 -1.53 4.52
N LEU A 83 -9.32 -1.28 3.37
CA LEU A 83 -8.72 -0.56 2.23
C LEU A 83 -9.25 0.87 2.08
N SER A 84 -9.90 1.41 3.12
CA SER A 84 -10.53 2.74 3.07
C SER A 84 -9.52 3.85 2.78
N GLU A 85 -8.30 3.76 3.32
CA GLU A 85 -7.19 4.68 3.02
C GLU A 85 -6.83 4.68 1.52
N VAL A 86 -6.70 3.49 0.92
CA VAL A 86 -6.40 3.33 -0.51
C VAL A 86 -7.56 3.84 -1.37
N SER A 87 -8.79 3.53 -0.98
CA SER A 87 -10.00 4.01 -1.66
C SER A 87 -10.07 5.55 -1.63
N ASN A 88 -9.79 6.16 -0.48
CA ASN A 88 -9.77 7.61 -0.31
C ASN A 88 -8.67 8.27 -1.13
N PHE A 89 -7.47 7.67 -1.15
CA PHE A 89 -6.37 8.13 -1.99
C PHE A 89 -6.75 8.16 -3.48
N ILE A 90 -7.28 7.06 -4.01
CA ILE A 90 -7.68 6.98 -5.41
C ILE A 90 -8.77 8.01 -5.74
N ALA A 91 -9.73 8.22 -4.82
CA ALA A 91 -10.76 9.23 -4.99
C ALA A 91 -10.19 10.65 -5.10
N GLY A 92 -9.22 11.00 -4.26
CA GLY A 92 -8.54 12.29 -4.32
C GLY A 92 -7.73 12.49 -5.60
N TYR A 93 -7.03 11.44 -6.05
CA TYR A 93 -6.26 11.47 -7.29
C TYR A 93 -7.13 11.72 -8.52
N GLU A 94 -8.23 10.99 -8.66
CA GLU A 94 -9.17 11.16 -9.79
C GLU A 94 -9.85 12.53 -9.77
N LYS A 95 -10.15 13.08 -8.57
CA LYS A 95 -10.72 14.43 -8.46
C LYS A 95 -9.75 15.49 -8.98
N ALA A 96 -8.50 15.46 -8.53
CA ALA A 96 -7.46 16.38 -9.00
C ALA A 96 -7.23 16.27 -10.51
N LYS A 97 -7.15 15.04 -11.03
CA LYS A 97 -7.05 14.80 -12.46
C LYS A 97 -8.20 15.45 -13.24
N ALA A 98 -9.45 15.28 -12.79
CA ALA A 98 -10.60 15.92 -13.42
C ALA A 98 -10.51 17.45 -13.36
N ASP A 99 -10.09 18.01 -12.22
CA ASP A 99 -9.96 19.47 -12.05
C ASP A 99 -8.84 20.08 -12.90
N LEU A 100 -7.76 19.33 -13.14
CA LEU A 100 -6.60 19.78 -13.92
C LEU A 100 -6.81 19.65 -15.43
N VAL A 101 -7.56 18.62 -15.87
CA VAL A 101 -7.88 18.42 -17.29
C VAL A 101 -8.98 19.37 -17.77
N ASN A 102 -9.91 19.76 -16.90
CA ASN A 102 -11.00 20.70 -17.22
C ASN A 102 -10.61 22.18 -17.04
N LYS A 103 -9.32 22.46 -16.85
CA LYS A 103 -8.76 23.81 -16.65
C LYS A 103 -8.07 24.30 -17.91
#